data_AF-A0A9P1AZX1-F1
#
_entry.id   AF-A0A9P1AZX1-F1
#
_cell.length_a   1.000
_cell.length_b   1.000
_cell.length_c   1.000
_cell.angle_alpha   90.00
_cell.angle_beta   90.00
_cell.angle_gamma   90.00
#
_symmetry.space_group_name_H-M   'P 1'
#
loop_
_entity.id
_entity.type
_entity.pdbx_description
1 polymer ?
#
loop_
_entity_poly.entity_id
_entity_poly.type
_entity_poly.pdbx_seq_one_letter_code
_entity_poly.pdbx_strand_id
1 'polypeptide(L)'
;MAATITSALTFFHEHAPDLAKLVKLVQCDEASQIPVATYQAITLVFPNAVVTMRNGLGVISRLGTDSALSHASDGDRFPTIAFRESFRCPRDITNVLSKNFYSGELQAMRSANDHGQHLPRELSNHTSRSSVQWIEIPARSHRQAGSSLVNTKEAEIVTKHIDALFASNYTGTVAVLSFYGAQKPVIVKALSHHEERSELFIGTVDCSQGREFDTVFVLLTRSDGQSSFIDDPRRVNVALSRTKDWCFVVASAEVIAGTTYWRRIKEMTR
;
A
#
# COMPACT_ATOMS: atom_id res chain seq x y z
N MET A 1 -25.48 5.29 6.43
CA MET A 1 -25.09 3.92 6.79
C MET A 1 -23.84 3.58 6.00
N ALA A 2 -22.82 2.98 6.63
CA ALA A 2 -21.62 2.49 5.94
C ALA A 2 -21.51 0.98 6.18
N ALA A 3 -21.25 0.21 5.13
CA ALA A 3 -21.19 -1.25 5.17
C ALA A 3 -20.39 -1.76 3.97
N THR A 4 -19.93 -3.02 4.03
CA THR A 4 -19.40 -3.68 2.82
C THR A 4 -20.51 -3.84 1.79
N ILE A 5 -20.17 -3.83 0.50
CA ILE A 5 -21.16 -3.97 -0.58
C ILE A 5 -21.98 -5.24 -0.41
N THR A 6 -21.33 -6.37 -0.12
CA THR A 6 -22.00 -7.65 0.10
C THR A 6 -23.01 -7.58 1.24
N SER A 7 -22.61 -7.03 2.39
CA SER A 7 -23.53 -6.88 3.53
C SER A 7 -24.70 -5.95 3.23
N ALA A 8 -24.47 -4.85 2.52
CA ALA A 8 -25.52 -3.91 2.16
C ALA A 8 -26.52 -4.51 1.18
N LEU A 9 -26.04 -5.14 0.10
CA LEU A 9 -26.89 -5.79 -0.89
C LEU A 9 -27.74 -6.90 -0.27
N THR A 10 -27.14 -7.75 0.56
CA THR A 10 -27.85 -8.84 1.25
C THR A 10 -28.93 -8.29 2.18
N PHE A 11 -28.60 -7.30 3.01
CA PHE A 11 -29.55 -6.70 3.95
C PHE A 11 -30.76 -6.08 3.24
N PHE A 12 -30.52 -5.24 2.23
CA PHE A 12 -31.61 -4.56 1.53
C PHE A 12 -32.43 -5.52 0.66
N HIS A 13 -31.81 -6.54 0.09
CA HIS A 13 -32.53 -7.52 -0.72
C HIS A 13 -33.43 -8.43 0.14
N GLU A 14 -32.92 -8.93 1.26
CA GLU A 14 -33.60 -9.94 2.06
C GLU A 14 -34.48 -9.35 3.18
N HIS A 15 -34.06 -8.24 3.79
CA HIS A 15 -34.65 -7.74 5.03
C HIS A 15 -35.38 -6.39 4.87
N ALA A 16 -35.01 -5.59 3.87
CA ALA A 16 -35.48 -4.21 3.75
C ALA A 16 -35.72 -3.73 2.30
N PRO A 17 -36.43 -4.49 1.44
CA PRO A 17 -36.55 -4.18 0.00
C PRO A 17 -37.30 -2.88 -0.28
N ASP A 18 -38.28 -2.51 0.54
CA ASP A 18 -39.01 -1.24 0.35
C ASP A 18 -38.20 -0.03 0.78
N LEU A 19 -37.35 -0.16 1.81
CA LEU A 19 -36.39 0.87 2.20
C LEU A 19 -35.33 1.09 1.11
N ALA A 20 -34.95 0.04 0.37
CA ALA A 20 -34.00 0.15 -0.74
C ALA A 20 -34.46 1.16 -1.81
N LYS A 21 -35.77 1.19 -2.10
CA LYS A 21 -36.38 2.13 -3.06
C LYS A 21 -36.34 3.59 -2.59
N LEU A 22 -36.21 3.81 -1.28
CA LEU A 22 -36.13 5.15 -0.68
C LEU A 22 -34.70 5.70 -0.68
N VAL A 23 -33.68 4.85 -0.88
CA VAL A 23 -32.28 5.28 -0.96
C VAL A 23 -32.11 6.18 -2.18
N LYS A 24 -31.57 7.40 -1.95
CA LYS A 24 -31.32 8.40 -3.00
C LYS A 24 -29.87 8.50 -3.43
N LEU A 25 -28.94 7.99 -2.61
CA LEU A 25 -27.51 8.06 -2.86
C LEU A 25 -26.84 6.79 -2.36
N VAL A 26 -26.03 6.17 -3.22
CA VAL A 26 -25.09 5.11 -2.85
C VAL A 26 -23.70 5.61 -3.19
N GLN A 27 -22.84 5.72 -2.19
CA GLN A 27 -21.43 6.08 -2.39
C GLN A 27 -20.55 4.84 -2.25
N CYS A 28 -19.86 4.50 -3.33
CA CYS A 28 -18.92 3.40 -3.40
C CYS A 28 -17.50 3.91 -3.19
N ASP A 29 -16.88 3.56 -2.06
CA ASP A 29 -15.46 3.81 -1.83
C ASP A 29 -14.60 2.65 -2.37
N GLU A 30 -13.33 2.93 -2.67
CA GLU A 30 -12.41 2.02 -3.35
C GLU A 30 -12.99 1.37 -4.63
N ALA A 31 -13.74 2.15 -5.41
CA ALA A 31 -14.59 1.66 -6.49
C ALA A 31 -13.84 0.92 -7.62
N SER A 32 -12.52 1.08 -7.74
CA SER A 32 -11.71 0.26 -8.65
C SER A 32 -11.63 -1.22 -8.29
N GLN A 33 -11.99 -1.58 -7.05
CA GLN A 33 -12.12 -2.98 -6.63
C GLN A 33 -13.52 -3.54 -6.91
N ILE A 34 -14.45 -2.74 -7.42
CA ILE A 34 -15.83 -3.15 -7.67
C ILE A 34 -15.94 -3.62 -9.13
N PRO A 35 -16.18 -4.91 -9.37
CA PRO A 35 -16.49 -5.41 -10.71
C PRO A 35 -17.75 -4.77 -11.27
N VAL A 36 -17.84 -4.68 -12.60
CA VAL A 36 -19.03 -4.20 -13.29
C VAL A 36 -20.30 -4.95 -12.86
N ALA A 37 -20.21 -6.27 -12.67
CA ALA A 37 -21.35 -7.08 -12.21
C ALA A 37 -21.87 -6.65 -10.83
N THR A 38 -20.96 -6.31 -9.91
CA THR A 38 -21.33 -5.79 -8.58
C THR A 38 -21.97 -4.41 -8.67
N TYR A 39 -21.47 -3.55 -9.56
CA TYR A 39 -22.10 -2.27 -9.84
C TYR A 39 -23.53 -2.43 -10.40
N GLN A 40 -23.74 -3.37 -11.33
CA GLN A 40 -25.07 -3.69 -11.84
C GLN A 40 -26.01 -4.15 -10.72
N ALA A 41 -25.54 -5.03 -9.83
CA ALA A 41 -26.32 -5.45 -8.67
C ALA A 41 -26.73 -4.27 -7.77
N ILE A 42 -25.85 -3.30 -7.54
CA ILE A 42 -26.17 -2.07 -6.80
C ILE A 42 -27.31 -1.30 -7.50
N THR A 43 -27.23 -1.12 -8.81
CA THR A 43 -28.28 -0.39 -9.55
C THR A 43 -29.63 -1.11 -9.55
N LEU A 44 -29.65 -2.43 -9.46
CA LEU A 44 -30.88 -3.22 -9.36
C LEU A 44 -31.50 -3.15 -7.97
N VAL A 45 -30.69 -3.22 -6.91
CA VAL A 45 -31.17 -3.15 -5.52
C VAL A 45 -31.61 -1.72 -5.16
N PHE A 46 -30.94 -0.69 -5.66
CA PHE A 46 -31.22 0.71 -5.38
C PHE A 46 -31.62 1.49 -6.65
N PRO A 47 -32.80 1.22 -7.24
CA PRO A 47 -33.17 1.73 -8.56
C PRO A 47 -33.35 3.26 -8.62
N ASN A 48 -33.59 3.91 -7.47
CA ASN A 48 -33.80 5.36 -7.38
C ASN A 48 -32.57 6.12 -6.86
N ALA A 49 -31.45 5.43 -6.64
CA ALA A 49 -30.26 6.04 -6.08
C ALA A 49 -29.33 6.55 -7.16
N VAL A 50 -28.76 7.74 -6.95
CA VAL A 50 -27.55 8.16 -7.66
C VAL A 50 -26.38 7.36 -7.09
N VAL A 51 -25.60 6.72 -7.95
CA VAL A 51 -24.40 5.98 -7.52
C VAL A 51 -23.17 6.83 -7.78
N THR A 52 -22.41 7.15 -6.73
CA THR A 52 -21.14 7.86 -6.82
C THR A 52 -19.99 6.89 -6.56
N MET A 53 -18.90 7.07 -7.31
CA MET A 53 -17.71 6.22 -7.20
C MET A 53 -16.52 7.07 -6.75
N ARG A 54 -15.86 6.62 -5.68
CA ARG A 54 -14.64 7.22 -5.15
C ARG A 54 -13.53 6.17 -5.17
N ASN A 55 -12.31 6.60 -5.45
CA ASN A 55 -11.16 5.72 -5.44
C ASN A 55 -9.88 6.46 -5.08
N GLY A 56 -8.95 5.75 -4.44
CA GLY A 56 -7.56 6.19 -4.39
C GLY A 56 -6.86 5.88 -5.71
N LEU A 57 -5.97 6.76 -6.17
CA LEU A 57 -5.08 6.46 -7.29
C LEU A 57 -4.05 5.42 -6.83
N GLY A 58 -3.86 4.33 -7.59
CA GLY A 58 -2.91 3.25 -7.27
C GLY A 58 -3.52 1.93 -6.81
N VAL A 59 -4.84 1.75 -6.86
CA VAL A 59 -5.49 0.52 -6.40
C VAL A 59 -5.29 -0.64 -7.40
N ILE A 60 -5.05 -1.83 -6.84
CA ILE A 60 -4.82 -3.07 -7.57
C ILE A 60 -6.17 -3.74 -7.82
N SER A 61 -6.56 -3.93 -9.08
CA SER A 61 -7.76 -4.73 -9.38
C SER A 61 -7.47 -6.20 -9.05
N ARG A 62 -8.08 -6.72 -7.98
CA ARG A 62 -7.87 -8.10 -7.52
C ARG A 62 -8.55 -9.17 -8.39
N LEU A 63 -9.51 -8.77 -9.23
CA LEU A 63 -10.47 -9.69 -9.85
C LEU A 63 -10.26 -9.92 -11.35
N GLY A 64 -9.25 -9.32 -11.98
CA GLY A 64 -8.96 -9.53 -13.41
C GLY A 64 -10.03 -9.03 -14.39
N THR A 65 -11.15 -8.50 -13.88
CA THR A 65 -12.20 -7.82 -14.63
C THR A 65 -12.03 -6.31 -14.49
N ASP A 66 -12.32 -5.57 -15.56
CA ASP A 66 -12.38 -4.10 -15.48
C ASP A 66 -13.40 -3.66 -14.42
N SER A 67 -13.08 -2.55 -13.75
CA SER A 67 -13.95 -1.97 -12.73
C SER A 67 -15.00 -1.07 -13.38
N ALA A 68 -16.14 -0.88 -12.71
CA ALA A 68 -17.13 0.08 -13.19
C ALA A 68 -16.55 1.50 -13.29
N LEU A 69 -15.62 1.84 -12.39
CA LEU A 69 -14.93 3.12 -12.39
C LEU A 69 -14.02 3.28 -13.62
N SER A 70 -13.22 2.27 -13.98
CA SER A 70 -12.31 2.36 -15.12
C SER A 70 -13.06 2.59 -16.43
N HIS A 71 -14.22 1.95 -16.60
CA HIS A 71 -15.10 2.22 -17.76
C HIS A 71 -15.77 3.59 -17.71
N ALA A 72 -16.12 4.09 -16.52
CA ALA A 72 -16.73 5.41 -16.37
C ALA A 72 -15.73 6.55 -16.58
N SER A 73 -14.48 6.39 -16.14
CA SER A 73 -13.42 7.38 -16.37
C SER A 73 -12.87 7.37 -17.80
N ASP A 74 -13.14 6.31 -18.56
CA ASP A 74 -12.63 6.17 -19.92
C ASP A 74 -13.39 7.08 -20.91
N GLY A 75 -12.65 7.95 -21.58
CA GLY A 75 -13.17 8.87 -22.60
C GLY A 75 -13.94 10.07 -22.06
N ASP A 76 -13.65 10.54 -20.83
CA ASP A 76 -14.29 11.72 -20.20
C ASP A 76 -15.82 11.65 -20.16
N ARG A 77 -16.37 10.43 -20.16
CA ARG A 77 -17.82 10.18 -20.20
C ARG A 77 -18.55 10.65 -18.95
N PHE A 78 -17.84 10.81 -17.84
CA PHE A 78 -18.40 11.25 -16.57
C PHE A 78 -17.52 12.33 -15.93
N PRO A 79 -18.12 13.34 -15.25
CA PRO A 79 -17.38 14.34 -14.51
C PRO A 79 -16.47 13.69 -13.46
N THR A 80 -15.16 13.90 -13.60
CA THR A 80 -14.15 13.35 -12.69
C THR A 80 -13.51 14.49 -11.91
N ILE A 81 -13.52 14.38 -10.58
CA ILE A 81 -12.84 15.32 -9.69
C ILE A 81 -11.57 14.63 -9.17
N ALA A 82 -10.41 15.15 -9.55
CA ALA A 82 -9.14 14.64 -9.08
C ALA A 82 -8.73 15.33 -7.77
N PHE A 83 -8.57 14.55 -6.70
CA PHE A 83 -7.96 15.04 -5.46
C PHE A 83 -6.44 15.02 -5.63
N ARG A 84 -5.84 16.22 -5.59
CA ARG A 84 -4.40 16.42 -5.84
C ARG A 84 -3.59 16.73 -4.59
N GLU A 85 -4.22 16.80 -3.41
CA GLU A 85 -3.53 17.12 -2.16
C GLU A 85 -3.38 15.86 -1.29
N SER A 86 -2.16 15.60 -0.83
CA SER A 86 -1.81 14.52 0.08
C SER A 86 -1.43 15.09 1.44
N PHE A 87 -2.17 14.68 2.47
CA PHE A 87 -1.93 15.04 3.87
C PHE A 87 -1.21 13.94 4.67
N ARG A 88 -0.95 12.79 4.04
CA ARG A 88 -0.46 11.57 4.70
C ARG A 88 1.06 11.50 4.74
N CYS A 89 1.66 11.32 3.57
CA CYS A 89 3.07 10.97 3.44
C CYS A 89 3.94 12.23 3.67
N PRO A 90 5.20 12.07 4.11
CA PRO A 90 6.16 13.15 4.12
C PRO A 90 6.34 13.73 2.71
N ARG A 91 6.84 14.96 2.64
CA ARG A 91 6.92 15.72 1.39
C ARG A 91 7.73 15.00 0.31
N ASP A 92 8.85 14.40 0.69
CA ASP A 92 9.73 13.70 -0.24
C ASP A 92 9.10 12.41 -0.78
N ILE A 93 8.43 11.61 0.07
CA ILE A 93 7.65 10.44 -0.38
C ILE A 93 6.53 10.88 -1.33
N THR A 94 5.79 11.93 -0.98
CA THR A 94 4.73 12.45 -1.85
C THR A 94 5.27 12.92 -3.21
N ASN A 95 6.42 13.58 -3.24
CA ASN A 95 7.07 14.01 -4.49
C ASN A 95 7.52 12.82 -5.35
N VAL A 96 8.06 11.78 -4.73
CA VAL A 96 8.39 10.51 -5.40
C VAL A 96 7.15 9.89 -6.03
N LEU A 97 6.07 9.76 -5.25
CA LEU A 97 4.80 9.23 -5.74
C LEU A 97 4.28 10.08 -6.90
N SER A 98 4.22 11.40 -6.70
CA SER A 98 3.69 12.38 -7.64
C SER A 98 4.33 12.24 -9.03
N LYS A 99 5.67 12.26 -9.08
CA LYS A 99 6.43 12.18 -10.33
C LYS A 99 6.31 10.82 -11.03
N ASN A 100 6.21 9.72 -10.29
CA ASN A 100 6.22 8.37 -10.88
C ASN A 100 4.81 7.86 -11.24
N PHE A 101 3.77 8.28 -10.52
CA PHE A 101 2.44 7.66 -10.60
C PHE A 101 1.28 8.66 -10.79
N TYR A 102 1.53 9.97 -10.66
CA TYR A 102 0.48 11.00 -10.71
C TYR A 102 0.85 12.15 -11.67
N SER A 103 1.71 11.91 -12.66
CA SER A 103 2.12 12.92 -13.65
C SER A 103 2.66 14.24 -13.06
N GLY A 104 3.16 14.21 -11.82
CA GLY A 104 3.62 15.39 -11.10
C GLY A 104 2.51 16.27 -10.49
N GLU A 105 1.25 15.83 -10.52
CA GLU A 105 0.10 16.63 -10.08
C GLU A 105 -0.23 16.49 -8.59
N LEU A 106 0.27 15.45 -7.92
CA LEU A 106 0.06 15.24 -6.49
C LEU A 106 0.95 16.18 -5.66
N GLN A 107 0.34 16.90 -4.73
CA GLN A 107 0.95 17.94 -3.90
C GLN A 107 1.01 17.49 -2.43
N ALA A 108 2.15 17.75 -1.79
CA ALA A 108 2.35 17.44 -0.38
C ALA A 108 1.87 18.60 0.51
N MET A 109 0.95 18.31 1.42
CA MET A 109 0.46 19.29 2.39
C MET A 109 1.22 19.29 3.72
N ARG A 110 2.01 18.23 3.98
CA ARG A 110 2.91 18.19 5.14
C ARG A 110 4.09 19.16 4.98
N SER A 111 4.55 19.67 6.13
CA SER A 111 5.73 20.54 6.17
C SER A 111 6.98 19.77 5.73
N ALA A 112 7.99 20.49 5.24
CA ALA A 112 9.24 19.85 4.79
C ALA A 112 10.03 19.18 5.91
N ASN A 113 9.83 19.59 7.17
CA ASN A 113 10.57 19.09 8.33
C ASN A 113 9.74 18.11 9.18
N ASP A 114 8.57 17.71 8.68
CA ASP A 114 7.65 16.82 9.38
C ASP A 114 7.97 15.36 9.04
N HIS A 115 8.91 14.79 9.81
CA HIS A 115 9.37 13.39 9.69
C HIS A 115 8.93 12.52 10.89
N GLY A 116 7.96 12.99 11.69
CA GLY A 116 7.43 12.26 12.84
C GLY A 116 8.42 12.00 13.98
N GLN A 117 8.25 10.87 14.66
CA GLN A 117 9.10 10.48 15.80
C GLN A 117 10.54 10.19 15.36
N HIS A 118 11.51 10.56 16.20
CA HIS A 118 12.92 10.31 15.94
C HIS A 118 13.22 8.81 15.95
N LEU A 119 14.00 8.36 14.97
CA LEU A 119 14.47 6.98 14.86
C LEU A 119 15.71 6.75 15.75
N PRO A 120 15.88 5.54 16.30
CA PRO A 120 17.11 5.19 17.02
C PRO A 120 18.32 5.17 16.09
N ARG A 121 19.52 5.23 16.66
CA ARG A 121 20.79 5.37 15.92
C ARG A 121 21.01 4.26 14.89
N GLU A 122 20.57 3.05 15.22
CA GLU A 122 20.62 1.86 14.38
C GLU A 122 19.86 2.07 13.06
N LEU A 123 18.82 2.91 13.07
CA LEU A 123 18.00 3.28 11.91
C LEU A 123 18.30 4.69 11.38
N SER A 124 18.95 5.56 12.16
CA SER A 124 19.24 6.95 11.77
C SER A 124 20.67 7.21 11.27
N ASN A 125 21.55 6.20 11.26
CA ASN A 125 22.88 6.30 10.62
C ASN A 125 22.82 6.32 9.08
N HIS A 126 21.64 6.24 8.47
CA HIS A 126 21.52 6.32 7.02
C HIS A 126 21.75 7.76 6.56
N THR A 127 22.74 7.94 5.68
CA THR A 127 23.28 9.24 5.25
C THR A 127 22.30 10.14 4.49
N SER A 128 21.11 9.66 4.18
CA SER A 128 20.09 10.38 3.42
C SER A 128 19.16 11.15 4.36
N ARG A 129 18.90 12.43 4.03
CA ARG A 129 17.86 13.25 4.66
C ARG A 129 16.43 12.87 4.22
N SER A 130 16.28 11.81 3.42
CA SER A 130 14.98 11.33 2.95
C SER A 130 14.25 10.52 4.03
N SER A 131 12.94 10.59 4.03
CA SER A 131 12.05 9.69 4.76
C SER A 131 12.07 8.27 4.17
N VAL A 132 12.57 8.09 2.94
CA VAL A 132 12.80 6.78 2.32
C VAL A 132 14.25 6.35 2.54
N GLN A 133 14.43 5.31 3.32
CA GLN A 133 15.71 4.72 3.66
C GLN A 133 15.90 3.38 2.97
N TRP A 134 17.13 3.08 2.59
CA TRP A 134 17.47 1.88 1.82
C TRP A 134 18.33 0.94 2.65
N ILE A 135 17.86 -0.28 2.85
CA ILE A 135 18.59 -1.33 3.55
C ILE A 135 19.02 -2.36 2.51
N GLU A 136 20.33 -2.42 2.27
CA GLU A 136 20.89 -3.34 1.29
C GLU A 136 21.00 -4.76 1.85
N ILE A 137 20.58 -5.75 1.05
CA ILE A 137 20.76 -7.17 1.34
C ILE A 137 21.61 -7.84 0.25
N PRO A 138 22.30 -8.96 0.56
CA PRO A 138 23.08 -9.68 -0.45
C PRO A 138 22.21 -10.13 -1.63
N ALA A 139 22.75 -10.02 -2.84
CA ALA A 139 22.14 -10.61 -4.03
C ALA A 139 22.07 -12.15 -3.91
N ARG A 140 21.13 -12.78 -4.62
CA ARG A 140 20.95 -14.25 -4.64
C ARG A 140 20.80 -14.89 -3.25
N SER A 141 20.22 -14.15 -2.30
CA SER A 141 19.96 -14.59 -0.92
C SER A 141 18.57 -15.21 -0.73
N HIS A 142 17.66 -15.01 -1.69
CA HIS A 142 16.32 -15.59 -1.65
C HIS A 142 16.31 -17.08 -2.00
N ARG A 143 15.25 -17.78 -1.62
CA ARG A 143 15.00 -19.19 -1.95
C ARG A 143 13.59 -19.37 -2.47
N GLN A 144 13.41 -20.37 -3.33
CA GLN A 144 12.09 -20.76 -3.83
C GLN A 144 11.29 -21.48 -2.73
N ALA A 145 10.03 -21.10 -2.56
CA ALA A 145 9.07 -21.76 -1.67
C ALA A 145 7.77 -22.03 -2.44
N GLY A 146 7.66 -23.23 -3.03
CA GLY A 146 6.58 -23.55 -3.98
C GLY A 146 6.65 -22.65 -5.21
N SER A 147 5.56 -21.93 -5.51
CA SER A 147 5.50 -20.91 -6.57
C SER A 147 5.88 -19.49 -6.09
N SER A 148 6.26 -19.33 -4.83
CA SER A 148 6.60 -18.05 -4.20
C SER A 148 8.07 -17.98 -3.79
N LEU A 149 8.48 -16.85 -3.19
CA LEU A 149 9.84 -16.63 -2.71
C LEU A 149 9.85 -16.35 -1.21
N VAL A 150 10.96 -16.72 -0.58
CA VAL A 150 11.29 -16.36 0.80
C VAL A 150 12.74 -15.89 0.88
N ASN A 151 13.05 -15.02 1.83
CA ASN A 151 14.40 -14.52 2.05
C ASN A 151 14.68 -14.40 3.55
N THR A 152 15.45 -15.33 4.10
CA THR A 152 15.76 -15.34 5.53
C THR A 152 16.74 -14.24 5.91
N LYS A 153 17.61 -13.79 4.99
CA LYS A 153 18.53 -12.67 5.25
C LYS A 153 17.79 -11.36 5.39
N GLU A 154 16.79 -11.14 4.54
CA GLU A 154 15.86 -10.02 4.66
C GLU A 154 15.13 -10.06 6.02
N ALA A 155 14.64 -11.23 6.44
CA ALA A 155 13.96 -11.40 7.73
C ALA A 155 14.87 -11.13 8.94
N GLU A 156 16.09 -11.66 8.94
CA GLU A 156 17.10 -11.42 9.98
C GLU A 156 17.39 -9.93 10.15
N ILE A 157 17.59 -9.22 9.04
CA ILE A 157 17.91 -7.79 9.03
C ILE A 157 16.74 -6.98 9.57
N VAL A 158 15.53 -7.20 9.06
CA VAL A 158 14.32 -6.45 9.47
C VAL A 158 14.01 -6.66 10.94
N THR A 159 14.16 -7.90 11.42
CA THR A 159 13.97 -8.23 12.85
C THR A 159 14.87 -7.39 13.73
N LYS A 160 16.17 -7.33 13.40
CA LYS A 160 17.13 -6.49 14.14
C LYS A 160 16.74 -5.01 14.17
N HIS A 161 16.23 -4.46 13.08
CA HIS A 161 15.85 -3.04 13.02
C HIS A 161 14.57 -2.78 13.84
N ILE A 162 13.60 -3.69 13.78
CA ILE A 162 12.36 -3.58 14.56
C ILE A 162 12.64 -3.74 16.06
N ASP A 163 13.51 -4.67 16.44
CA ASP A 163 13.91 -4.85 17.84
C ASP A 163 14.55 -3.56 18.39
N ALA A 164 15.46 -2.95 17.61
CA ALA A 164 16.07 -1.67 17.98
C ALA A 164 15.05 -0.53 18.07
N LEU A 165 14.09 -0.48 17.14
CA LEU A 165 13.02 0.52 17.13
C LEU A 165 12.13 0.40 18.37
N PHE A 166 11.69 -0.80 18.73
CA PHE A 166 10.87 -0.98 19.93
C PHE A 166 11.66 -0.82 21.23
N ALA A 167 12.95 -1.16 21.24
CA ALA A 167 13.82 -0.89 22.37
C ALA A 167 14.02 0.62 22.64
N SER A 168 13.82 1.48 21.63
CA SER A 168 13.94 2.93 21.78
C SER A 168 12.65 3.63 22.23
N ASN A 169 11.68 2.89 22.79
CA ASN A 169 10.36 3.39 23.17
C ASN A 169 9.62 4.07 22.00
N TYR A 170 9.76 3.53 20.79
CA TYR A 170 8.97 3.97 19.65
C TYR A 170 7.49 3.65 19.90
N THR A 171 6.62 4.64 19.71
CA THR A 171 5.17 4.54 19.98
C THR A 171 4.32 4.54 18.71
N GLY A 172 4.95 4.78 17.56
CA GLY A 172 4.28 4.76 16.27
C GLY A 172 3.90 3.35 15.84
N THR A 173 2.94 3.27 14.95
CA THR A 173 2.55 2.05 14.24
C THR A 173 3.63 1.61 13.26
N VAL A 174 3.93 0.32 13.23
CA VAL A 174 4.98 -0.28 12.39
C VAL A 174 4.36 -1.32 11.47
N ALA A 175 4.69 -1.28 10.18
CA ALA A 175 4.31 -2.33 9.24
C ALA A 175 5.51 -2.99 8.59
N VAL A 176 5.45 -4.31 8.44
CA VAL A 176 6.33 -5.08 7.55
C VAL A 176 5.50 -5.60 6.39
N LEU A 177 5.75 -5.06 5.20
CA LEU A 177 5.00 -5.32 3.99
C LEU A 177 5.87 -6.09 3.00
N SER A 178 5.54 -7.35 2.71
CA SER A 178 6.21 -8.12 1.67
C SER A 178 5.41 -8.16 0.37
N PHE A 179 6.12 -8.19 -0.75
CA PHE A 179 5.51 -8.51 -2.05
C PHE A 179 5.08 -9.98 -2.13
N TYR A 180 5.75 -10.89 -1.41
CA TYR A 180 5.54 -12.33 -1.51
C TYR A 180 4.81 -12.89 -0.28
N GLY A 181 3.67 -13.53 -0.50
CA GLY A 181 2.87 -14.11 0.59
C GLY A 181 3.61 -15.16 1.42
N ALA A 182 4.50 -15.95 0.81
CA ALA A 182 5.30 -16.95 1.52
C ALA A 182 6.34 -16.34 2.46
N GLN A 183 6.72 -15.07 2.28
CA GLN A 183 7.64 -14.38 3.17
C GLN A 183 6.98 -14.01 4.50
N LYS A 184 5.66 -13.75 4.51
CA LYS A 184 4.90 -13.38 5.72
C LYS A 184 5.15 -14.35 6.89
N PRO A 185 4.94 -15.68 6.77
CA PRO A 185 5.17 -16.60 7.89
C PRO A 185 6.63 -16.63 8.37
N VAL A 186 7.60 -16.36 7.49
CA VAL A 186 9.02 -16.26 7.88
C VAL A 186 9.24 -15.05 8.79
N ILE A 187 8.64 -13.90 8.44
CA ILE A 187 8.71 -12.67 9.24
C ILE A 187 7.95 -12.82 10.56
N VAL A 188 6.73 -13.37 10.53
CA VAL A 188 5.94 -13.63 11.75
C VAL A 188 6.72 -14.51 12.72
N LYS A 189 7.38 -15.57 12.22
CA LYS A 189 8.21 -16.43 13.06
C LYS A 189 9.40 -15.66 13.66
N ALA A 190 10.08 -14.85 12.84
CA ALA A 190 11.25 -14.07 13.27
C ALA A 190 10.91 -12.99 14.30
N LEU A 191 9.69 -12.44 14.26
CA LEU A 191 9.17 -11.40 15.16
C LEU A 191 8.16 -11.95 16.18
N SER A 192 8.20 -13.26 16.48
CA SER A 192 7.22 -13.89 17.38
C SER A 192 7.23 -13.31 18.80
N HIS A 193 8.39 -12.83 19.29
CA HIS A 193 8.50 -12.10 20.57
C HIS A 193 7.82 -10.72 20.58
N HIS A 194 7.23 -10.30 19.46
CA HIS A 194 6.43 -9.08 19.32
C HIS A 194 4.98 -9.36 18.92
N GLU A 195 4.51 -10.60 19.00
CA GLU A 195 3.16 -10.98 18.54
C GLU A 195 2.01 -10.25 19.27
N GLU A 196 2.20 -9.87 20.54
CA GLU A 196 1.19 -9.14 21.32
C GLU A 196 1.19 -7.62 21.08
N ARG A 197 2.12 -7.09 20.27
CA ARG A 197 2.18 -5.65 19.98
C ARG A 197 1.11 -5.26 18.95
N SER A 198 0.08 -4.56 19.41
CA SER A 198 -1.01 -4.06 18.57
C SER A 198 -0.56 -3.07 17.48
N GLU A 199 0.59 -2.43 17.69
CA GLU A 199 1.21 -1.45 16.81
C GLU A 199 1.94 -2.09 15.62
N LEU A 200 2.26 -3.40 15.71
CA LEU A 200 2.99 -4.13 14.67
C LEU A 200 2.04 -4.85 13.71
N PHE A 201 2.11 -4.50 12.43
CA PHE A 201 1.42 -5.20 11.35
C PHE A 201 2.40 -5.95 10.47
N ILE A 202 2.12 -7.23 10.20
CA ILE A 202 2.89 -8.05 9.24
C ILE A 202 1.95 -8.56 8.17
N GLY A 203 2.19 -8.17 6.92
CA GLY A 203 1.30 -8.48 5.82
C GLY A 203 1.96 -8.40 4.45
N THR A 204 1.17 -8.68 3.42
CA THR A 204 1.57 -8.38 2.04
C THR A 204 1.21 -6.94 1.68
N VAL A 205 1.86 -6.38 0.66
CA VAL A 205 1.51 -5.06 0.08
C VAL A 205 0.01 -5.01 -0.23
N ASP A 206 -0.51 -6.03 -0.90
CA ASP A 206 -1.92 -6.09 -1.30
C ASP A 206 -2.88 -6.10 -0.09
N CYS A 207 -2.50 -6.71 1.04
CA CYS A 207 -3.31 -6.78 2.27
C CYS A 207 -3.22 -5.51 3.14
N SER A 208 -2.32 -4.57 2.81
CA SER A 208 -2.14 -3.31 3.54
C SER A 208 -3.10 -2.20 3.09
N GLN A 209 -3.90 -2.47 2.05
CA GLN A 209 -4.79 -1.49 1.47
C GLN A 209 -5.79 -0.93 2.50
N GLY A 210 -6.03 0.39 2.43
CA GLY A 210 -6.89 1.09 3.38
C GLY A 210 -6.25 1.34 4.76
N ARG A 211 -5.05 0.81 5.03
CA ARG A 211 -4.31 1.05 6.26
C ARG A 211 -3.16 2.02 6.03
N GLU A 212 -2.65 2.61 7.10
CA GLU A 212 -1.54 3.56 7.11
C GLU A 212 -0.72 3.32 8.37
N PHE A 213 0.59 3.52 8.30
CA PHE A 213 1.52 3.24 9.39
C PHE A 213 2.59 4.31 9.50
N ASP A 214 3.03 4.60 10.71
CA ASP A 214 4.06 5.61 10.99
C ASP A 214 5.41 5.17 10.42
N THR A 215 5.80 3.91 10.62
CA THR A 215 6.99 3.32 9.98
C THR A 215 6.63 2.09 9.15
N VAL A 216 7.13 2.02 7.92
CA VAL A 216 6.90 0.91 6.99
C VAL A 216 8.23 0.29 6.54
N PHE A 217 8.37 -1.02 6.67
CA PHE A 217 9.43 -1.82 6.07
C PHE A 217 8.87 -2.54 4.83
N VAL A 218 9.33 -2.16 3.64
CA VAL A 218 8.95 -2.78 2.37
C VAL A 218 9.98 -3.83 1.99
N LEU A 219 9.53 -5.08 1.92
CA LEU A 219 10.35 -6.26 1.65
C LEU A 219 10.13 -6.70 0.21
N LEU A 220 11.14 -6.52 -0.65
CA LEU A 220 11.10 -7.01 -2.02
C LEU A 220 11.23 -8.54 -2.09
N THR A 221 11.90 -9.14 -1.11
CA THR A 221 12.16 -10.60 -0.97
C THR A 221 13.01 -11.21 -2.07
N ARG A 222 12.66 -10.98 -3.34
CA ARG A 222 13.54 -11.26 -4.48
C ARG A 222 14.84 -10.48 -4.32
N SER A 223 15.96 -11.17 -4.56
CA SER A 223 17.31 -10.64 -4.40
C SER A 223 18.13 -10.65 -5.69
N ASP A 224 17.54 -11.07 -6.81
CA ASP A 224 18.19 -11.21 -8.12
C ASP A 224 17.14 -11.47 -9.21
N GLY A 225 17.56 -11.20 -10.45
CA GLY A 225 16.70 -11.28 -11.63
C GLY A 225 15.66 -10.14 -11.71
N GLN A 226 15.03 -10.02 -12.87
CA GLN A 226 13.97 -9.05 -13.11
C GLN A 226 12.61 -9.64 -12.73
N SER A 227 11.69 -8.79 -12.26
CA SER A 227 10.31 -9.20 -12.00
C SER A 227 9.37 -8.01 -12.10
N SER A 228 8.46 -8.06 -13.08
CA SER A 228 7.37 -7.09 -13.21
C SER A 228 6.40 -7.11 -12.01
N PHE A 229 6.39 -8.20 -11.24
CA PHE A 229 5.50 -8.36 -10.08
C PHE A 229 5.87 -7.41 -8.93
N ILE A 230 7.16 -7.23 -8.65
CA ILE A 230 7.65 -6.30 -7.63
C ILE A 230 7.77 -4.87 -8.16
N ASP A 231 7.88 -4.71 -9.49
CA ASP A 231 8.00 -3.43 -10.18
C ASP A 231 6.66 -2.95 -10.78
N ASP A 232 5.54 -3.55 -10.34
CA ASP A 232 4.21 -3.13 -10.76
C ASP A 232 3.92 -1.73 -10.17
N PRO A 233 3.58 -0.73 -11.00
CA PRO A 233 3.43 0.66 -10.56
C PRO A 233 2.38 0.84 -9.48
N ARG A 234 1.29 0.06 -9.52
CA ARG A 234 0.20 0.15 -8.54
C ARG A 234 0.69 -0.35 -7.18
N ARG A 235 1.41 -1.48 -7.16
CA ARG A 235 1.97 -2.04 -5.93
C ARG A 235 3.08 -1.22 -5.33
N VAL A 236 3.97 -0.67 -6.15
CA VAL A 236 5.01 0.25 -5.68
C VAL A 236 4.39 1.49 -5.05
N ASN A 237 3.36 2.08 -5.71
CA ASN A 237 2.60 3.18 -5.15
C ASN A 237 1.93 2.81 -3.82
N VAL A 238 1.23 1.67 -3.75
CA VAL A 238 0.58 1.20 -2.50
C VAL A 238 1.63 1.04 -1.40
N ALA A 239 2.74 0.34 -1.66
CA ALA A 239 3.77 0.05 -0.68
C ALA A 239 4.35 1.34 -0.04
N LEU A 240 4.69 2.34 -0.86
CA LEU A 240 5.22 3.62 -0.38
C LEU A 240 4.15 4.48 0.29
N SER A 241 2.95 4.57 -0.30
CA SER A 241 1.85 5.43 0.19
C SER A 241 1.21 4.96 1.50
N ARG A 242 1.61 3.81 2.05
CA ARG A 242 1.24 3.38 3.41
C ARG A 242 1.97 4.16 4.49
N THR A 243 3.06 4.82 4.15
CA THR A 243 3.98 5.47 5.10
C THR A 243 3.47 6.83 5.54
N LYS A 244 3.42 7.07 6.85
CA LYS A 244 3.28 8.40 7.43
C LYS A 244 4.64 9.01 7.72
N ASP A 245 5.58 8.35 8.36
CA ASP A 245 6.83 9.02 8.76
C ASP A 245 8.06 8.44 8.08
N TRP A 246 8.31 7.13 8.19
CA TRP A 246 9.55 6.50 7.69
C TRP A 246 9.28 5.27 6.84
N CYS A 247 9.92 5.18 5.68
CA CYS A 247 9.83 4.03 4.77
C CYS A 247 11.21 3.40 4.59
N PHE A 248 11.39 2.17 5.04
CA PHE A 248 12.60 1.38 4.83
C PHE A 248 12.37 0.38 3.69
N VAL A 249 13.06 0.55 2.57
CA VAL A 249 13.02 -0.40 1.46
C VAL A 249 14.20 -1.36 1.60
N VAL A 250 13.88 -2.65 1.75
CA VAL A 250 14.87 -3.73 1.94
C VAL A 250 15.03 -4.48 0.62
N ALA A 251 16.21 -4.39 0.01
CA ALA A 251 16.43 -4.85 -1.35
C ALA A 251 17.91 -5.09 -1.67
N SER A 252 18.19 -5.99 -2.62
CA SER A 252 19.55 -6.15 -3.15
C SER A 252 19.83 -5.09 -4.23
N ALA A 253 21.09 -4.65 -4.33
CA ALA A 253 21.49 -3.70 -5.38
C ALA A 253 21.17 -4.22 -6.80
N GLU A 254 21.30 -5.54 -7.02
CA GLU A 254 21.00 -6.19 -8.30
C GLU A 254 19.53 -6.04 -8.69
N VAL A 255 18.59 -6.26 -7.76
CA VAL A 255 17.16 -6.12 -8.04
C VAL A 255 16.80 -4.67 -8.34
N ILE A 256 17.33 -3.73 -7.54
CA ILE A 256 17.09 -2.31 -7.80
C ILE A 256 17.60 -1.91 -9.18
N ALA A 257 18.82 -2.35 -9.54
CA ALA A 257 19.36 -2.10 -10.87
C ALA A 257 18.53 -2.75 -11.99
N GLY A 258 17.81 -3.85 -11.73
CA GLY A 258 16.94 -4.53 -12.69
C GLY A 258 15.52 -3.97 -12.81
N THR A 259 15.07 -3.15 -11.86
CA THR A 259 13.70 -2.59 -11.82
C THR A 259 13.62 -1.14 -12.32
N THR A 260 12.49 -0.72 -12.86
CA THR A 260 12.27 0.64 -13.35
C THR A 260 11.91 1.60 -12.22
N TYR A 261 10.87 1.30 -11.45
CA TYR A 261 10.36 2.24 -10.45
C TYR A 261 11.24 2.28 -9.22
N TRP A 262 11.68 1.14 -8.68
CA TRP A 262 12.56 1.16 -7.50
C TRP A 262 13.91 1.83 -7.76
N ARG A 263 14.46 1.69 -8.98
CA ARG A 263 15.67 2.43 -9.38
C ARG A 263 15.44 3.93 -9.35
N ARG A 264 14.38 4.41 -10.01
CA ARG A 264 14.01 5.83 -10.02
C ARG A 264 13.76 6.38 -8.63
N ILE A 265 13.05 5.63 -7.79
CA ILE A 265 12.80 6.02 -6.39
C ILE A 265 14.14 6.15 -5.65
N LYS A 266 15.05 5.18 -5.77
CA LYS A 266 16.36 5.22 -5.11
C LYS A 266 17.18 6.43 -5.55
N GLU A 267 17.14 6.77 -6.83
CA GLU A 267 17.83 7.95 -7.38
C GLU A 267 17.25 9.27 -6.85
N MET A 268 15.94 9.32 -6.62
CA MET A 268 15.25 10.51 -6.11
C MET A 268 15.38 10.71 -4.60
N THR A 269 15.74 9.67 -3.85
CA THR A 269 15.80 9.67 -2.37
C THR A 269 17.24 9.55 -1.84
N ARG A 270 18.24 9.67 -2.72
CA ARG A 270 19.66 9.63 -2.37
C ARG A 270 20.14 10.94 -1.76
#